data_AF-A0A8S9HHR1-F1
#
_entry.id   AF-A0A8S9HHR1-F1
#
_cell.length_a   1.000
_cell.length_b   1.000
_cell.length_c   1.000
_cell.angle_alpha   90.00
_cell.angle_beta   90.00
_cell.angle_gamma   90.00
#
_symmetry.space_group_name_H-M   'P 1'
#
loop_
_entity.id
_entity.type
_entity.pdbx_description
1 polymer ?
#
loop_
_entity_poly.entity_id
_entity_poly.type
_entity_poly.pdbx_seq_one_letter_code
_entity_poly.pdbx_strand_id
1 'polypeptide(L)'
;GKKVQLCGLAQYGNLVGVSIGYTITASISLVAIGKANCFHGKGHGAKCTASNYPYMGAFGGLQILLSQIPNFHKLSFLSIIAAVYVQPFFQFVESKCNKKWPESNFINKEYSLKIPLLGKFRVNHFRLVWRTNYVILTTFIAMIFPFFNSILGLLGALAFWPLTVYFPVAMHIAQTKVKKYSGRWLALNLLVLVCLIVSALAAVGSIVGLINNVKKYKPFESID
;
A
#
# COMPACT_ATOMS: atom_id res chain seq x y z
N GLY A 1 -11.03 0.05 -24.56
CA GLY A 1 -10.21 -0.95 -25.29
C GLY A 1 -9.45 -1.84 -24.32
N LYS A 2 -8.99 -3.02 -24.78
CA LYS A 2 -8.30 -4.04 -23.97
C LYS A 2 -7.09 -3.49 -23.17
N LYS A 3 -6.33 -2.54 -23.74
CA LYS A 3 -5.18 -1.88 -23.09
C LYS A 3 -5.54 -1.16 -21.76
N VAL A 4 -6.71 -0.50 -21.72
CA VAL A 4 -7.18 0.22 -20.51
C VAL A 4 -7.61 -0.77 -19.41
N GLN A 5 -8.17 -1.91 -19.80
CA GLN A 5 -8.57 -2.96 -18.84
C GLN A 5 -7.35 -3.63 -18.20
N LEU A 6 -6.30 -3.91 -18.98
CA LEU A 6 -5.02 -4.42 -18.47
C LEU A 6 -4.35 -3.44 -17.50
N CYS A 7 -4.33 -2.14 -17.83
CA CYS A 7 -3.78 -1.12 -16.94
C CYS A 7 -4.58 -1.02 -15.63
N GLY A 8 -5.92 -1.07 -15.70
CA GLY A 8 -6.78 -1.08 -14.51
C GLY A 8 -6.58 -2.32 -13.62
N LEU A 9 -6.37 -3.49 -14.21
CA LEU A 9 -6.05 -4.73 -13.46
C LEU A 9 -4.68 -4.63 -12.76
N ALA A 10 -3.67 -4.11 -13.44
CA ALA A 10 -2.35 -3.89 -12.86
C ALA A 10 -2.38 -2.85 -11.72
N GLN A 11 -3.11 -1.74 -11.92
CA GLN A 11 -3.33 -0.73 -10.88
C GLN A 11 -4.06 -1.32 -9.67
N TYR A 12 -5.06 -2.17 -9.89
CA TYR A 12 -5.77 -2.85 -8.81
C TYR A 12 -4.85 -3.77 -7.99
N GLY A 13 -4.09 -4.63 -8.66
CA GLY A 13 -3.15 -5.53 -8.00
C GLY A 13 -2.13 -4.76 -7.16
N ASN A 14 -1.60 -3.66 -7.70
CA ASN A 14 -0.67 -2.80 -6.98
C ASN A 14 -1.33 -2.12 -5.78
N LEU A 15 -2.55 -1.58 -5.93
CA LEU A 15 -3.27 -0.91 -4.86
C LEU A 15 -3.59 -1.87 -3.69
N VAL A 16 -4.04 -3.08 -4.00
CA VAL A 16 -4.30 -4.14 -3.02
C VAL A 16 -3.00 -4.52 -2.31
N GLY A 17 -1.93 -4.77 -3.07
CA GLY A 17 -0.64 -5.13 -2.50
C GLY A 17 -0.10 -4.04 -1.57
N VAL A 18 -0.10 -2.78 -2.01
CA VAL A 18 0.33 -1.65 -1.21
C VAL A 18 -0.51 -1.52 0.07
N SER A 19 -1.84 -1.67 -0.01
CA SER A 19 -2.73 -1.59 1.15
C SER A 19 -2.45 -2.67 2.20
N ILE A 20 -2.24 -3.92 1.77
CA ILE A 20 -1.90 -5.03 2.66
C ILE A 20 -0.52 -4.79 3.29
N GLY A 21 0.45 -4.35 2.48
CA GLY A 21 1.81 -4.02 2.93
C GLY A 21 1.86 -2.96 4.00
N TYR A 22 1.14 -1.85 3.78
CA TYR A 22 1.05 -0.78 4.77
C TYR A 22 0.42 -1.25 6.07
N THR A 23 -0.63 -2.08 5.99
CA THR A 23 -1.31 -2.63 7.18
C THR A 23 -0.35 -3.48 8.02
N ILE A 24 0.42 -4.36 7.38
CA ILE A 24 1.40 -5.21 8.06
C ILE A 24 2.53 -4.35 8.64
N THR A 25 3.14 -3.49 7.84
CA THR A 25 4.28 -2.67 8.26
C THR A 25 3.92 -1.72 9.39
N ALA A 26 2.75 -1.06 9.33
CA ALA A 26 2.27 -0.19 10.41
C ALA A 26 2.08 -0.98 11.72
N SER A 27 1.53 -2.19 11.63
CA SER A 27 1.28 -3.02 12.81
C SER A 27 2.58 -3.52 13.45
N ILE A 28 3.56 -3.94 12.64
CA ILE A 28 4.90 -4.32 13.13
C ILE A 28 5.57 -3.14 13.84
N SER A 29 5.49 -1.94 13.26
CA SER A 29 6.04 -0.72 13.88
C SER A 29 5.39 -0.40 15.23
N LEU A 30 4.06 -0.53 15.34
CA LEU A 30 3.34 -0.32 16.60
C LEU A 30 3.73 -1.36 17.67
N VAL A 31 3.91 -2.61 17.28
CA VAL A 31 4.40 -3.68 18.17
C VAL A 31 5.82 -3.40 18.63
N ALA A 32 6.69 -2.92 17.74
CA ALA A 32 8.06 -2.54 18.09
C ALA A 32 8.10 -1.38 19.10
N ILE A 33 7.25 -0.36 18.91
CA ILE A 33 7.09 0.76 19.86
C ILE A 33 6.59 0.24 21.21
N GLY A 34 5.57 -0.61 21.21
CA GLY A 34 5.02 -1.21 22.43
C GLY A 34 6.07 -2.02 23.21
N LYS A 35 6.88 -2.82 22.49
CA LYS A 35 8.00 -3.56 23.09
C LYS A 35 9.07 -2.62 23.64
N ALA A 36 9.47 -1.59 22.89
CA ALA A 36 10.45 -0.61 23.33
C ALA A 36 10.01 0.09 24.63
N ASN A 37 8.74 0.51 24.71
CA ASN A 37 8.16 1.11 25.92
C ASN A 37 8.14 0.13 27.10
N CYS A 38 7.83 -1.15 26.85
CA CYS A 38 7.84 -2.20 27.87
C CYS A 38 9.26 -2.41 28.45
N PHE A 39 10.28 -2.50 27.60
CA PHE A 39 11.67 -2.63 28.05
C PHE A 39 12.18 -1.38 28.78
N HIS A 40 11.76 -0.19 28.36
CA HIS A 40 12.11 1.05 29.04
C HIS A 40 11.52 1.13 30.45
N GLY A 41 10.26 0.68 30.63
CA GLY A 41 9.59 0.71 31.93
C GLY A 41 9.93 -0.44 32.86
N LYS A 42 10.14 -1.65 32.34
CA LYS A 42 10.34 -2.88 33.12
C LYS A 42 11.80 -3.38 33.15
N GLY A 43 12.70 -2.73 32.43
CA GLY A 43 14.10 -3.12 32.31
C GLY A 43 14.35 -4.19 31.23
N HIS A 44 15.61 -4.31 30.80
CA HIS A 44 16.02 -5.20 29.68
C HIS A 44 15.84 -6.71 29.95
N GLY A 45 15.63 -7.12 31.21
CA GLY A 45 15.39 -8.52 31.58
C GLY A 45 13.91 -8.96 31.54
N ALA A 46 12.97 -8.05 31.23
CA ALA A 46 11.55 -8.36 31.27
C ALA A 46 11.08 -9.14 30.02
N LYS A 47 10.21 -10.14 30.20
CA LYS A 47 9.54 -10.83 29.08
C LYS A 47 8.44 -9.92 28.51
N CYS A 48 8.74 -9.21 27.43
CA CYS A 48 7.81 -8.35 26.70
C CYS A 48 7.39 -9.01 25.37
N THR A 49 6.38 -9.88 25.40
CA THR A 49 5.75 -10.47 24.21
C THR A 49 4.56 -9.63 23.76
N ALA A 50 4.40 -9.47 22.45
CA ALA A 50 3.29 -8.74 21.85
C ALA A 50 2.94 -9.37 20.50
N SER A 51 1.66 -9.68 20.32
CA SER A 51 1.12 -10.27 19.08
C SER A 51 0.78 -9.19 18.06
N ASN A 52 1.01 -9.46 16.77
CA ASN A 52 0.77 -8.49 15.70
C ASN A 52 -0.72 -8.36 15.33
N TYR A 53 -1.50 -9.45 15.46
CA TYR A 53 -2.91 -9.52 15.08
C TYR A 53 -3.81 -8.44 15.70
N PRO A 54 -3.76 -8.15 17.02
CA PRO A 54 -4.60 -7.11 17.60
C PRO A 54 -4.27 -5.73 17.04
N TYR A 55 -2.99 -5.44 16.76
CA TYR A 55 -2.59 -4.17 16.15
C TYR A 55 -3.04 -4.05 14.68
N MET A 56 -2.99 -5.16 13.93
CA MET A 56 -3.53 -5.20 12.56
C MET A 56 -5.03 -4.97 12.54
N GLY A 57 -5.77 -5.59 13.47
CA GLY A 57 -7.20 -5.36 13.63
C GLY A 57 -7.54 -3.93 14.03
N ALA A 58 -6.80 -3.37 15.00
CA ALA A 58 -6.96 -1.98 15.43
C ALA A 58 -6.66 -0.99 14.30
N PHE A 59 -5.59 -1.22 13.53
CA PHE A 59 -5.25 -0.38 12.37
C PHE A 59 -6.29 -0.49 11.26
N GLY A 60 -6.79 -1.69 10.96
CA GLY A 60 -7.90 -1.89 10.02
C GLY A 60 -9.19 -1.19 10.47
N GLY A 61 -9.53 -1.28 11.77
CA GLY A 61 -10.65 -0.55 12.36
C GLY A 61 -10.48 0.97 12.23
N LEU A 62 -9.29 1.48 12.54
CA LEU A 62 -8.95 2.89 12.34
C LEU A 62 -9.05 3.29 10.87
N GLN A 63 -8.55 2.47 9.94
CA GLN A 63 -8.69 2.72 8.50
C GLN A 63 -10.15 2.74 8.05
N ILE A 64 -11.00 1.86 8.58
CA ILE A 64 -12.45 1.89 8.34
C ILE A 64 -13.00 3.23 8.79
N LEU A 65 -12.73 3.65 10.03
CA LEU A 65 -13.18 4.94 10.57
C LEU A 65 -12.68 6.12 9.70
N LEU A 66 -11.38 6.14 9.37
CA LEU A 66 -10.79 7.19 8.54
C LEU A 66 -11.35 7.18 7.10
N SER A 67 -11.67 6.01 6.54
CA SER A 67 -12.27 5.88 5.21
C SER A 67 -13.70 6.45 5.14
N GLN A 68 -14.38 6.56 6.30
CA GLN A 68 -15.70 7.19 6.42
C GLN A 68 -15.62 8.71 6.42
N ILE A 69 -14.49 9.30 6.81
CA ILE A 69 -14.32 10.76 6.87
C ILE A 69 -14.19 11.30 5.44
N PRO A 70 -15.19 12.05 4.93
CA PRO A 70 -15.10 12.59 3.58
C PRO A 70 -14.24 13.87 3.60
N ASN A 71 -13.34 13.98 2.63
CA ASN A 71 -12.52 15.16 2.31
C ASN A 71 -11.49 15.64 3.36
N PHE A 72 -10.26 15.13 3.27
CA PHE A 72 -9.07 15.73 3.87
C PHE A 72 -8.44 16.82 2.97
N HIS A 73 -9.26 17.74 2.44
CA HIS A 73 -8.74 18.77 1.53
C HIS A 73 -7.73 19.73 2.20
N LYS A 74 -7.67 19.74 3.55
CA LYS A 74 -6.67 20.48 4.34
C LYS A 74 -5.31 19.77 4.48
N LEU A 75 -5.19 18.48 4.12
CA LEU A 75 -3.92 17.74 4.09
C LEU A 75 -3.49 17.57 2.62
N SER A 76 -2.98 18.65 2.01
CA SER A 76 -2.76 18.72 0.56
C SER A 76 -1.92 17.55 0.04
N PHE A 77 -0.88 17.13 0.77
CA PHE A 77 0.02 16.05 0.38
C PHE A 77 -0.68 14.68 0.29
N LEU A 78 -1.44 14.30 1.32
CA LEU A 78 -2.18 13.03 1.32
C LEU A 78 -3.28 13.02 0.24
N SER A 79 -3.89 14.17 -0.01
CA SER A 79 -4.89 14.33 -1.07
C SER A 79 -4.29 14.13 -2.47
N ILE A 80 -3.06 14.58 -2.72
CA ILE A 80 -2.38 14.41 -4.01
C ILE A 80 -2.08 12.93 -4.27
N ILE A 81 -1.52 12.22 -3.28
CA ILE A 81 -1.25 10.77 -3.41
C ILE A 81 -2.55 10.00 -3.67
N ALA A 82 -3.60 10.31 -2.90
CA ALA A 82 -4.92 9.71 -3.11
C ALA A 82 -5.46 10.01 -4.51
N ALA A 83 -5.26 11.23 -5.02
CA ALA A 83 -5.73 11.64 -6.34
C ALA A 83 -5.01 10.95 -7.50
N VAL A 84 -3.72 10.66 -7.36
CA VAL A 84 -2.93 10.06 -8.42
C VAL A 84 -3.11 8.53 -8.47
N TYR A 85 -3.15 7.87 -7.31
CA TYR A 85 -3.12 6.40 -7.25
C TYR A 85 -4.48 5.77 -7.01
N VAL A 86 -5.26 6.34 -6.09
CA VAL A 86 -6.43 5.68 -5.50
C VAL A 86 -7.72 6.11 -6.20
N GLN A 87 -7.84 7.41 -6.51
CA GLN A 87 -9.02 7.99 -7.13
C GLN A 87 -9.33 7.46 -8.54
N PRO A 88 -8.36 7.31 -9.47
CA PRO A 88 -8.67 6.86 -10.84
C PRO A 88 -9.27 5.45 -10.85
N PHE A 89 -8.81 4.59 -9.94
CA PHE A 89 -9.33 3.24 -9.79
C PHE A 89 -10.76 3.24 -9.25
N PHE A 90 -11.03 3.96 -8.14
CA PHE A 90 -12.38 4.02 -7.59
C PHE A 90 -13.36 4.65 -8.58
N GLN A 91 -12.96 5.70 -9.29
CA GLN A 91 -13.78 6.30 -10.35
C GLN A 91 -14.05 5.34 -11.51
N PHE A 92 -13.08 4.50 -11.90
CA PHE A 92 -13.28 3.49 -12.93
C PHE A 92 -14.32 2.44 -12.52
N VAL A 93 -14.23 1.94 -11.28
CA VAL A 93 -15.18 0.96 -10.74
C VAL A 93 -16.58 1.59 -10.63
N GLU A 94 -16.68 2.78 -10.05
CA GLU A 94 -17.92 3.55 -9.96
C GLU A 94 -18.53 3.79 -11.33
N SER A 95 -17.74 4.23 -12.31
CA SER A 95 -18.23 4.47 -13.68
C SER A 95 -18.79 3.20 -14.32
N LYS A 96 -18.16 2.04 -14.09
CA LYS A 96 -18.68 0.75 -14.56
C LYS A 96 -19.98 0.35 -13.85
N CYS A 97 -20.03 0.51 -12.53
CA CYS A 97 -21.23 0.20 -11.75
C CYS A 97 -22.41 1.10 -12.12
N ASN A 98 -22.19 2.41 -12.26
CA ASN A 98 -23.21 3.37 -12.68
C ASN A 98 -23.73 3.06 -14.09
N LYS A 99 -22.86 2.70 -15.03
CA LYS A 99 -23.25 2.31 -16.40
C LYS A 99 -23.97 0.98 -16.45
N LYS A 100 -23.62 0.02 -15.59
CA LYS A 100 -24.21 -1.32 -15.58
C LYS A 100 -25.55 -1.37 -14.85
N TRP A 101 -25.74 -0.51 -13.85
CA TRP A 101 -26.93 -0.47 -12.98
C TRP A 101 -27.49 0.95 -12.82
N PRO A 102 -27.94 1.59 -13.93
CA PRO A 102 -28.41 2.97 -13.92
C PRO A 102 -29.68 3.17 -13.06
N GLU A 103 -30.56 2.17 -12.98
CA GLU A 103 -31.82 2.22 -12.24
C GLU A 103 -31.65 2.06 -10.71
N SER A 104 -30.45 1.73 -10.22
CA SER A 104 -30.28 1.42 -8.80
C SER A 104 -30.11 2.69 -7.95
N ASN A 105 -31.10 2.93 -7.08
CA ASN A 105 -31.08 4.03 -6.10
C ASN A 105 -29.91 3.93 -5.11
N PHE A 106 -29.31 2.75 -4.92
CA PHE A 106 -28.15 2.58 -4.05
C PHE A 106 -26.86 3.15 -4.66
N ILE A 107 -26.73 3.11 -5.99
CA ILE A 107 -25.51 3.48 -6.72
C ILE A 107 -25.55 4.94 -7.18
N ASN A 108 -26.72 5.46 -7.58
CA ASN A 108 -26.82 6.80 -8.17
C ASN A 108 -27.31 7.89 -7.21
N LYS A 109 -27.77 7.54 -6.00
CA LYS A 109 -28.32 8.52 -5.05
C LYS A 109 -27.21 9.16 -4.20
N GLU A 110 -26.97 10.44 -4.43
CA GLU A 110 -26.08 11.27 -3.62
C GLU A 110 -26.85 11.88 -2.44
N TYR A 111 -26.46 11.53 -1.21
CA TYR A 111 -27.04 12.09 0.00
C TYR A 111 -26.17 13.25 0.49
N SER A 112 -26.80 14.38 0.82
CA SER A 112 -26.09 15.54 1.35
C SER A 112 -26.23 15.62 2.88
N LEU A 113 -25.16 15.25 3.61
CA LEU A 113 -25.12 15.36 5.06
C LEU A 113 -24.48 16.69 5.45
N LYS A 114 -25.23 17.52 6.18
CA LYS A 114 -24.69 18.73 6.82
C LYS A 114 -24.23 18.37 8.22
N ILE A 115 -22.92 18.36 8.45
CA ILE A 115 -22.35 18.16 9.78
C ILE A 115 -22.00 19.54 10.35
N PRO A 116 -22.43 19.88 11.59
CA PRO A 116 -22.28 21.22 12.19
C PRO A 116 -20.86 21.81 12.24
N LEU A 117 -19.82 21.00 12.00
CA LEU A 117 -18.41 21.40 12.16
C LEU A 117 -17.58 21.34 10.86
N LEU A 118 -18.12 20.75 9.79
CA LEU A 118 -17.31 20.22 8.69
C LEU A 118 -17.90 20.52 7.29
N GLY A 119 -19.12 21.06 7.21
CA GLY A 119 -19.73 21.57 5.95
C GLY A 119 -20.77 20.65 5.31
N LYS A 120 -21.16 20.95 4.05
CA LYS A 120 -22.09 20.13 3.24
C LYS A 120 -21.31 18.98 2.58
N PHE A 121 -21.58 17.74 2.96
CA PHE A 121 -20.94 16.55 2.39
C PHE A 121 -21.83 15.83 1.40
N ARG A 122 -21.32 15.48 0.21
CA ARG A 122 -21.99 14.56 -0.71
C ARG A 122 -21.44 13.15 -0.50
N VAL A 123 -22.27 12.27 0.04
CA VAL A 123 -21.91 10.88 0.36
C VAL A 123 -22.84 9.95 -0.40
N ASN A 124 -22.26 8.91 -1.00
CA ASN A 124 -23.01 7.87 -1.70
C ASN A 124 -22.84 6.56 -0.92
N HIS A 125 -23.94 5.89 -0.59
CA HIS A 125 -23.90 4.64 0.18
C HIS A 125 -23.08 3.55 -0.53
N PHE A 126 -23.13 3.51 -1.87
CA PHE A 126 -22.30 2.59 -2.65
C PHE A 126 -20.81 2.79 -2.40
N ARG A 127 -20.31 4.05 -2.45
CA ARG A 127 -18.91 4.36 -2.19
C ARG A 127 -18.46 3.95 -0.80
N LEU A 128 -19.37 4.14 0.16
CA LEU A 128 -19.12 3.91 1.57
C LEU A 128 -18.98 2.41 1.86
N VAL A 129 -19.95 1.60 1.39
CA VAL A 129 -19.90 0.13 1.50
C VAL A 129 -18.74 -0.46 0.70
N TRP A 130 -18.43 0.09 -0.47
CA TRP A 130 -17.31 -0.39 -1.27
C TRP A 130 -15.96 -0.18 -0.56
N ARG A 131 -15.75 0.98 0.08
CA ARG A 131 -14.52 1.29 0.83
C ARG A 131 -14.38 0.42 2.07
N THR A 132 -15.45 0.24 2.84
CA THR A 132 -15.40 -0.62 4.03
C THR A 132 -15.11 -2.07 3.64
N ASN A 133 -15.81 -2.60 2.63
CA ASN A 133 -15.58 -3.96 2.16
C ASN A 133 -14.15 -4.16 1.64
N TYR A 134 -13.61 -3.17 0.91
CA TYR A 134 -12.22 -3.20 0.45
C TYR A 134 -11.23 -3.28 1.63
N VAL A 135 -11.37 -2.44 2.65
CA VAL A 135 -10.47 -2.42 3.82
C VAL A 135 -10.60 -3.70 4.64
N ILE A 136 -11.82 -4.22 4.82
CA ILE A 136 -12.06 -5.47 5.53
C ILE A 136 -11.35 -6.62 4.81
N LEU A 137 -11.52 -6.73 3.49
CA LEU A 137 -10.92 -7.80 2.71
C LEU A 137 -9.39 -7.73 2.74
N THR A 138 -8.79 -6.54 2.55
CA THR A 138 -7.34 -6.39 2.58
C THR A 138 -6.75 -6.65 3.97
N THR A 139 -7.43 -6.23 5.03
CA THR A 139 -7.01 -6.50 6.43
C THR A 139 -7.08 -7.99 6.73
N PHE A 140 -8.14 -8.67 6.30
CA PHE A 140 -8.29 -10.11 6.47
C PHE A 140 -7.19 -10.89 5.72
N ILE A 141 -6.92 -10.53 4.47
CA ILE A 141 -5.81 -11.13 3.70
C ILE A 141 -4.47 -10.88 4.39
N ALA A 142 -4.26 -9.68 4.95
CA ALA A 142 -3.04 -9.36 5.69
C ALA A 142 -2.84 -10.27 6.91
N MET A 143 -3.93 -10.61 7.62
CA MET A 143 -3.88 -11.50 8.79
C MET A 143 -3.60 -12.96 8.39
N ILE A 144 -4.19 -13.46 7.29
CA ILE A 144 -3.97 -14.84 6.82
C ILE A 144 -2.56 -15.01 6.25
N PHE A 145 -2.02 -13.99 5.58
CA PHE A 145 -0.70 -14.01 4.95
C PHE A 145 0.28 -13.09 5.68
N PRO A 146 0.79 -13.46 6.88
CA PRO A 146 1.75 -12.63 7.62
C PRO A 146 3.09 -12.47 6.89
N PHE A 147 3.39 -13.31 5.91
CA PHE A 147 4.59 -13.24 5.06
C PHE A 147 4.43 -12.32 3.83
N PHE A 148 3.30 -11.63 3.69
CA PHE A 148 3.04 -10.75 2.54
C PHE A 148 4.06 -9.60 2.42
N ASN A 149 4.69 -9.20 3.54
CA ASN A 149 5.79 -8.24 3.53
C ASN A 149 6.97 -8.72 2.67
N SER A 150 7.36 -10.00 2.75
CA SER A 150 8.42 -10.58 1.92
C SER A 150 8.03 -10.62 0.44
N ILE A 151 6.75 -10.88 0.12
CA ILE A 151 6.24 -10.85 -1.26
C ILE A 151 6.32 -9.43 -1.83
N LEU A 152 5.92 -8.42 -1.06
CA LEU A 152 6.05 -7.02 -1.48
C LEU A 152 7.49 -6.55 -1.57
N GLY A 153 8.37 -7.03 -0.70
CA GLY A 153 9.81 -6.76 -0.79
C GLY A 153 10.38 -7.28 -2.11
N LEU A 154 9.98 -8.49 -2.53
CA LEU A 154 10.37 -9.09 -3.80
C LEU A 154 9.76 -8.36 -5.01
N LEU A 155 8.44 -8.15 -5.02
CA LEU A 155 7.75 -7.43 -6.09
C LEU A 155 8.25 -5.98 -6.21
N GLY A 156 8.49 -5.34 -5.07
CA GLY A 156 9.07 -4.02 -4.96
C GLY A 156 10.46 -3.98 -5.58
N ALA A 157 11.37 -4.88 -5.20
CA ALA A 157 12.72 -4.92 -5.78
C ALA A 157 12.71 -5.15 -7.30
N LEU A 158 11.87 -6.06 -7.79
CA LEU A 158 11.76 -6.40 -9.22
C LEU A 158 11.12 -5.28 -10.05
N ALA A 159 10.10 -4.59 -9.52
CA ALA A 159 9.42 -3.51 -10.23
C ALA A 159 10.14 -2.16 -10.09
N PHE A 160 10.74 -1.90 -8.93
CA PHE A 160 11.41 -0.63 -8.62
C PHE A 160 12.60 -0.40 -9.56
N TRP A 161 13.54 -1.34 -9.64
CA TRP A 161 14.75 -1.13 -10.45
C TRP A 161 14.48 -0.69 -11.91
N PRO A 162 13.67 -1.40 -12.71
CA PRO A 162 13.43 -1.00 -14.09
C PRO A 162 12.64 0.32 -14.15
N LEU A 163 11.59 0.47 -13.33
CA LEU A 163 10.63 1.58 -13.45
C LEU A 163 11.12 2.89 -12.86
N THR A 164 11.82 2.87 -11.72
CA THR A 164 12.21 4.07 -10.98
C THR A 164 13.66 4.47 -11.21
N VAL A 165 14.53 3.52 -11.57
CA VAL A 165 15.97 3.77 -11.74
C VAL A 165 16.36 3.71 -13.20
N TYR A 166 16.21 2.56 -13.85
CA TYR A 166 16.72 2.35 -15.21
C TYR A 166 16.02 3.24 -16.24
N PHE A 167 14.68 3.19 -16.33
CA PHE A 167 13.94 3.94 -17.35
C PHE A 167 14.12 5.46 -17.22
N PRO A 168 14.00 6.10 -16.04
CA PRO A 168 14.20 7.54 -15.92
C PRO A 168 15.63 7.98 -16.26
N VAL A 169 16.64 7.21 -15.85
CA VAL A 169 18.04 7.51 -16.18
C VAL A 169 18.30 7.36 -17.68
N ALA A 170 17.79 6.30 -18.31
CA ALA A 170 17.90 6.11 -19.75
C ALA A 170 17.19 7.24 -20.52
N MET A 171 16.00 7.65 -20.08
CA MET A 171 15.26 8.78 -20.64
C MET A 171 16.03 10.10 -20.48
N HIS A 172 16.61 10.35 -19.32
CA HIS A 172 17.40 11.56 -19.06
C HIS A 172 18.63 11.63 -19.97
N ILE A 173 19.35 10.51 -20.15
CA ILE A 173 20.51 10.44 -21.06
C ILE A 173 20.08 10.72 -22.51
N ALA A 174 18.94 10.18 -22.93
CA ALA A 174 18.40 10.39 -24.27
C ALA A 174 17.97 11.85 -24.50
N GLN A 175 17.32 12.49 -23.53
CA GLN A 175 16.82 13.87 -23.64
C GLN A 175 17.95 14.90 -23.61
N THR A 176 18.91 14.75 -22.69
CA THR A 176 20.02 15.72 -22.52
C THR A 176 21.19 15.45 -23.46
N LYS A 177 21.11 14.39 -24.29
CA LYS A 177 22.15 13.97 -25.24
C LYS A 177 23.54 13.94 -24.59
N VAL A 178 23.62 13.39 -23.37
CA VAL A 178 24.89 13.33 -22.63
C VAL A 178 25.95 12.61 -23.49
N LYS A 179 27.10 13.26 -23.68
CA LYS A 179 28.21 12.68 -24.45
C LYS A 179 28.61 11.34 -23.82
N LYS A 180 28.61 10.28 -24.64
CA LYS A 180 29.07 8.95 -24.22
C LYS A 180 30.47 9.07 -23.63
N TYR A 181 30.71 8.38 -22.51
CA TYR A 181 31.94 8.44 -21.71
C TYR A 181 32.26 9.78 -21.02
N SER A 182 31.33 10.73 -20.98
CA SER A 182 31.44 11.88 -20.07
C SER A 182 31.33 11.42 -18.61
N GLY A 183 31.98 12.11 -17.67
CA GLY A 183 31.88 11.79 -16.24
C GLY A 183 30.43 11.74 -15.73
N ARG A 184 29.54 12.59 -16.25
CA ARG A 184 28.10 12.54 -15.94
C ARG A 184 27.43 11.26 -16.47
N TRP A 185 27.81 10.80 -17.65
CA TRP A 185 27.32 9.54 -18.22
C TRP A 185 27.80 8.34 -17.39
N LEU A 186 29.07 8.35 -16.97
CA LEU A 186 29.62 7.29 -16.11
C LEU A 186 28.93 7.27 -14.75
N ALA A 187 28.74 8.43 -14.11
CA ALA A 187 28.06 8.53 -12.82
C ALA A 187 26.60 8.04 -12.87
N LEU A 188 25.85 8.40 -13.92
CA LEU A 188 24.47 7.94 -14.10
C LEU A 188 24.37 6.42 -14.31
N ASN A 189 25.26 5.83 -15.12
CA ASN A 189 25.29 4.38 -15.31
C ASN A 189 25.76 3.63 -14.05
N LEU A 190 26.72 4.20 -13.32
CA LEU A 190 27.17 3.65 -12.03
C LEU A 190 26.03 3.66 -11.01
N LEU A 191 25.24 4.73 -10.93
CA LEU A 191 24.05 4.80 -10.07
C LEU A 191 23.05 3.68 -10.39
N VAL A 192 22.74 3.47 -11.67
CA VAL A 192 21.83 2.39 -12.13
C VAL A 192 22.36 1.01 -11.71
N LEU A 193 23.67 0.79 -11.84
CA LEU A 193 24.32 -0.46 -11.44
C LEU A 193 24.28 -0.67 -9.92
N VAL A 194 24.60 0.35 -9.12
CA VAL A 194 24.53 0.26 -7.66
C VAL A 194 23.10 -0.05 -7.20
N CYS A 195 22.11 0.63 -7.75
CA CYS A 195 20.71 0.33 -7.46
C CYS A 195 20.28 -1.07 -7.93
N LEU A 196 20.88 -1.62 -9.00
CA LEU A 196 20.65 -3.00 -9.42
C LEU A 196 21.13 -3.97 -8.34
N ILE A 197 22.35 -3.77 -7.84
CA ILE A 197 22.93 -4.61 -6.79
C ILE A 197 22.08 -4.54 -5.52
N VAL A 198 21.69 -3.34 -5.08
CA VAL A 198 20.82 -3.15 -3.90
C VAL A 198 19.47 -3.86 -4.08
N SER A 199 18.87 -3.75 -5.27
CA SER A 199 17.59 -4.41 -5.57
C SER A 199 17.74 -5.94 -5.59
N ALA A 200 18.85 -6.46 -6.13
CA ALA A 200 19.15 -7.89 -6.13
C ALA A 200 19.33 -8.43 -4.70
N LEU A 201 20.08 -7.71 -3.85
CA LEU A 201 20.25 -8.07 -2.44
C LEU A 201 18.91 -8.05 -1.68
N ALA A 202 18.07 -7.03 -1.92
CA ALA A 202 16.73 -6.95 -1.34
C ALA A 202 15.82 -8.11 -1.80
N ALA A 203 15.90 -8.49 -3.08
CA ALA A 203 15.16 -9.64 -3.62
C ALA A 203 15.60 -10.95 -2.96
N VAL A 204 16.92 -11.18 -2.83
CA VAL A 204 17.47 -12.36 -2.14
C VAL A 204 17.03 -12.39 -0.68
N GLY A 205 17.16 -11.28 0.05
CA GLY A 205 16.71 -11.18 1.43
C GLY A 205 15.22 -11.48 1.59
N SER A 206 14.39 -10.99 0.66
CA SER A 206 12.96 -11.26 0.62
C SER A 206 12.63 -12.73 0.36
N ILE A 207 13.35 -13.39 -0.55
CA ILE A 207 13.18 -14.83 -0.85
C ILE A 207 13.57 -15.68 0.35
N VAL A 208 14.72 -15.40 0.98
CA VAL A 208 15.17 -16.12 2.18
C VAL A 208 14.19 -15.92 3.34
N GLY A 209 13.73 -14.68 3.55
CA GLY A 209 12.70 -14.37 4.54
C GLY A 209 11.40 -15.13 4.28
N LEU A 210 10.94 -15.17 3.02
CA LEU A 210 9.75 -15.91 2.62
C LEU A 210 9.89 -17.40 2.93
N ILE A 211 10.99 -18.04 2.52
CA ILE A 211 11.22 -19.48 2.77
C ILE A 211 11.23 -19.79 4.26
N ASN A 212 11.91 -18.97 5.07
CA ASN A 212 12.00 -19.16 6.50
C ASN A 212 10.64 -18.96 7.21
N ASN A 213 9.86 -17.97 6.77
CA ASN A 213 8.54 -17.69 7.32
C ASN A 213 7.53 -18.78 6.94
N VAL A 214 7.56 -19.28 5.69
CA VAL A 214 6.69 -20.37 5.23
C VAL A 214 6.98 -21.66 6.00
N LYS A 215 8.25 -22.00 6.25
CA LYS A 215 8.63 -23.19 7.04
C LYS A 215 8.16 -23.13 8.49
N LYS A 216 8.08 -21.93 9.08
CA LYS A 216 7.64 -21.71 10.46
C LYS A 216 6.12 -21.50 10.58
N TYR A 217 5.41 -21.39 9.46
CA TYR A 217 4.00 -21.07 9.47
C TYR A 217 3.17 -22.29 9.90
N LYS A 218 2.60 -22.20 11.10
CA LYS A 218 1.47 -23.04 11.53
C LYS A 218 0.20 -22.18 11.45
N PRO A 219 -0.82 -22.56 10.67
CA PRO A 219 -2.05 -21.79 10.61
C PRO A 219 -2.67 -21.69 12.00
N PHE A 220 -2.89 -20.47 12.49
CA PHE A 220 -3.61 -20.16 13.74
C PHE A 220 -2.92 -20.50 15.08
N GLU A 221 -1.63 -20.81 15.12
CA GLU A 221 -0.90 -20.96 16.39
C GLU A 221 -0.25 -19.62 16.81
N SER A 222 -0.44 -19.21 18.07
CA SER A 222 0.24 -18.04 18.63
C SER A 222 1.74 -18.30 18.67
N ILE A 223 2.51 -17.39 18.05
CA ILE A 223 3.98 -17.43 18.14
C ILE A 223 4.36 -16.99 19.55
N ASP A 224 4.60 -17.96 20.43
CA ASP A 224 5.14 -17.77 21.77
C ASP A 224 6.63 -17.38 21.75
#